data_AF-A0A379FNW8-F1
#
_entry.id   AF-A0A379FNW8-F1
#
_cell.length_a   1.000
_cell.length_b   1.000
_cell.length_c   1.000
_cell.angle_alpha   90.00
_cell.angle_beta   90.00
_cell.angle_gamma   90.00
#
_symmetry.space_group_name_H-M   'P 1'
#
loop_
_entity.id
_entity.type
_entity.pdbx_description
1 polymer ?
#
loop_
_entity_poly.entity_id
_entity_poly.type
_entity_poly.pdbx_seq_one_letter_code
_entity_poly.pdbx_strand_id
1 'polypeptide(L)'
;MWKKLHQLAIPVNLYRLCGRLIPWFIILSVICLAVGWIWGFGFAPTDKVQSQSYRIMYIHVPAAMWSMGIYATMAITAFVG
;
A
#
# COMPACT_ATOMS: atom_id res chain seq x y z
N MET A 1 15.94 20.25 21.93
CA MET A 1 14.60 19.71 21.58
C MET A 1 14.63 18.66 20.44
N TRP A 2 15.79 18.31 19.86
CA TRP A 2 15.90 17.31 18.77
C TRP A 2 16.43 15.93 19.16
N LYS A 3 16.51 15.61 20.47
CA LYS A 3 17.07 14.33 20.93
C LYS A 3 16.35 13.12 20.32
N LYS A 4 15.01 13.17 20.18
CA LYS A 4 14.24 12.08 19.53
C LYS A 4 14.56 11.91 18.04
N LEU A 5 14.65 13.01 17.28
CA LEU A 5 15.01 12.96 15.86
C LEU A 5 16.42 12.39 15.67
N HIS A 6 17.36 12.80 16.51
CA HIS A 6 18.72 12.28 16.45
C HIS A 6 18.82 10.78 16.81
N GLN A 7 17.98 10.31 17.73
CA GLN A 7 17.90 8.89 18.10
C GLN A 7 17.29 8.04 16.98
N LEU A 8 16.39 8.60 16.16
CA LEU A 8 15.82 7.95 14.97
C LEU A 8 16.77 7.94 13.77
N ALA A 9 17.76 8.84 13.72
CA ALA A 9 18.81 8.80 12.73
C ALA A 9 19.75 7.58 12.90
N ILE A 10 19.73 6.94 14.09
CA ILE A 10 20.48 5.71 14.34
C ILE A 10 19.72 4.53 13.73
N PRO A 11 20.30 3.79 12.76
CA PRO A 11 19.57 2.80 11.96
C PRO A 11 18.96 1.66 12.78
N VAL A 12 19.62 1.23 13.86
CA VAL A 12 19.09 0.17 14.75
C VAL A 12 17.81 0.59 15.48
N ASN A 13 17.74 1.85 15.91
CA ASN A 13 16.57 2.37 16.64
C ASN A 13 15.39 2.54 15.69
N LEU A 14 15.65 3.03 14.47
CA LEU A 14 14.64 3.15 13.43
C LEU A 14 14.10 1.77 13.02
N TYR A 15 14.98 0.79 12.77
CA TYR A 15 14.58 -0.57 12.39
C TYR A 15 13.73 -1.24 13.47
N ARG A 16 14.06 -1.05 14.75
CA ARG A 16 13.26 -1.55 15.87
C ARG A 16 11.87 -0.90 15.93
N LEU A 17 11.78 0.41 15.66
CA LEU A 17 10.50 1.11 15.59
C LEU A 17 9.66 0.59 14.42
N CYS A 18 10.25 0.48 13.23
CA CYS A 18 9.60 -0.08 12.05
C CYS A 18 9.10 -1.50 12.33
N GLY A 19 9.92 -2.37 12.93
CA GLY A 19 9.54 -3.73 13.32
C GLY A 19 8.31 -3.79 14.23
N ARG A 20 8.17 -2.84 15.16
CA ARG A 20 7.00 -2.74 16.04
C ARG A 20 5.75 -2.24 15.32
N LEU A 21 5.90 -1.42 14.28
CA LEU A 21 4.79 -0.86 13.50
C LEU A 21 4.30 -1.78 12.38
N ILE A 22 5.19 -2.63 11.83
CA ILE A 22 4.86 -3.60 10.78
C ILE A 22 3.56 -4.39 11.06
N PRO A 23 3.36 -5.05 12.21
CA PRO A 23 2.14 -5.84 12.43
C PRO A 23 0.87 -5.01 12.36
N TRP A 24 0.89 -3.77 12.85
CA TRP A 24 -0.25 -2.85 12.77
C TRP A 24 -0.54 -2.43 11.33
N PHE A 25 0.50 -2.15 10.54
CA PHE A 25 0.33 -1.82 9.12
C PHE A 25 -0.15 -3.02 8.30
N ILE A 26 0.27 -4.24 8.63
CA ILE A 26 -0.24 -5.45 7.99
C ILE A 26 -1.74 -5.60 8.26
N ILE A 27 -2.15 -5.49 9.52
CA ILE A 27 -3.57 -5.59 9.89
C ILE A 27 -4.39 -4.52 9.17
N LEU A 28 -3.93 -3.27 9.20
CA LEU A 28 -4.62 -2.16 8.52
C LEU A 28 -4.72 -2.40 7.01
N SER A 29 -3.64 -2.87 6.38
CA SER A 29 -3.61 -3.19 4.96
C SER A 29 -4.62 -4.28 4.59
N VAL A 30 -4.67 -5.37 5.36
CA VAL A 30 -5.62 -6.47 5.15
C VAL A 30 -7.07 -5.98 5.30
N ILE A 31 -7.35 -5.17 6.32
CA ILE A 31 -8.69 -4.59 6.52
C ILE A 31 -9.08 -3.71 5.34
N CYS A 32 -8.21 -2.80 4.91
CA CYS A 32 -8.48 -1.93 3.76
C CYS A 32 -8.71 -2.71 2.47
N LEU A 33 -7.90 -3.75 2.21
CA LEU A 33 -8.08 -4.63 1.04
C LEU A 33 -9.39 -5.40 1.10
N ALA A 34 -9.72 -5.98 2.25
CA ALA A 34 -10.97 -6.73 2.44
C ALA A 34 -12.19 -5.83 2.23
N VAL A 35 -12.19 -4.62 2.82
CA VAL A 35 -13.27 -3.65 2.64
C VAL A 35 -13.40 -3.25 1.17
N GLY A 36 -12.28 -2.93 0.50
CA GLY A 36 -12.28 -2.56 -0.91
C GLY A 36 -12.81 -3.67 -1.83
N TRP A 37 -12.44 -4.92 -1.58
CA TRP A 37 -12.94 -6.07 -2.35
C TRP A 37 -14.41 -6.34 -2.09
N ILE A 38 -14.86 -6.34 -0.83
CA ILE A 38 -16.27 -6.55 -0.50
C ILE A 38 -17.13 -5.47 -1.17
N TRP A 39 -16.66 -4.22 -1.17
CA TRP A 39 -17.37 -3.12 -1.81
C TRP A 39 -17.37 -3.24 -3.34
N GLY A 40 -16.21 -3.51 -3.94
CA GLY A 40 -16.03 -3.58 -5.40
C GLY A 40 -16.73 -4.79 -6.05
N PHE A 41 -16.74 -5.95 -5.40
CA PHE A 41 -17.40 -7.15 -5.93
C PHE A 41 -18.88 -7.26 -5.51
N GLY A 42 -19.21 -6.85 -4.29
CA GLY A 42 -20.55 -7.02 -3.72
C GLY A 42 -21.54 -5.93 -4.12
N PHE A 43 -21.12 -4.66 -4.08
CA PHE A 43 -22.04 -3.52 -4.21
C PHE A 43 -21.91 -2.76 -5.52
N ALA A 44 -20.83 -2.97 -6.26
CA ALA A 44 -20.57 -2.18 -7.45
C ALA A 44 -21.53 -2.59 -8.61
N PRO A 45 -22.26 -1.62 -9.19
CA PRO A 45 -23.24 -1.88 -10.25
C PRO A 45 -22.51 -2.33 -11.52
N THR A 46 -23.13 -3.19 -12.32
CA THR A 46 -22.57 -3.65 -13.59
C THR A 46 -22.38 -2.51 -14.57
N ASP A 47 -21.25 -2.51 -15.27
CA ASP A 47 -21.01 -1.58 -16.36
C ASP A 47 -21.87 -1.95 -17.59
N LYS A 48 -22.25 -0.96 -18.41
CA LYS A 48 -23.10 -1.21 -19.59
C LYS A 48 -22.34 -1.87 -20.74
N VAL A 49 -21.03 -1.67 -20.84
CA VAL A 49 -20.18 -2.18 -21.94
C VAL A 49 -19.49 -3.47 -21.52
N GLN A 50 -18.95 -3.50 -20.30
CA GLN A 50 -18.22 -4.66 -19.76
C GLN A 50 -19.07 -5.57 -18.86
N SER A 51 -20.35 -5.28 -18.65
CA SER A 51 -21.28 -6.08 -17.85
C SER A 51 -20.67 -6.45 -16.49
N GLN A 52 -20.50 -7.73 -16.20
CA GLN A 52 -19.90 -8.24 -14.96
C GLN A 52 -18.37 -8.24 -14.96
N SER A 53 -17.73 -8.29 -16.12
CA SER A 53 -16.26 -8.38 -16.25
C SER A 53 -15.54 -7.12 -15.76
N TYR A 54 -16.23 -5.98 -15.74
CA TYR A 54 -15.66 -4.72 -15.25
C TYR A 54 -15.18 -4.82 -13.80
N ARG A 55 -15.75 -5.73 -12.99
CA ARG A 55 -15.41 -5.91 -11.58
C ARG A 55 -13.96 -6.33 -11.36
N ILE A 56 -13.30 -6.90 -12.38
CA ILE A 56 -11.86 -7.24 -12.36
C ILE A 56 -11.00 -5.97 -12.19
N MET A 57 -11.49 -4.81 -12.63
CA MET A 57 -10.78 -3.53 -12.48
C MET A 57 -10.49 -3.18 -11.01
N TYR A 58 -11.38 -3.55 -10.08
CA TYR A 58 -11.22 -3.28 -8.64
C TYR A 58 -10.06 -4.04 -7.99
N ILE A 59 -9.56 -5.11 -8.60
CA ILE A 59 -8.33 -5.78 -8.16
C ILE A 59 -7.13 -5.36 -9.02
N HIS A 60 -7.34 -5.26 -10.34
CA HIS A 60 -6.27 -5.03 -11.30
C HIS A 60 -5.66 -3.63 -11.19
N VAL A 61 -6.49 -2.58 -11.16
CA VAL A 61 -6.01 -1.19 -11.20
C VAL A 61 -5.21 -0.83 -9.94
N PRO A 62 -5.69 -1.13 -8.71
CA PRO A 62 -4.88 -0.89 -7.52
C PRO A 62 -3.57 -1.68 -7.52
N ALA A 63 -3.59 -2.94 -7.99
CA ALA A 63 -2.37 -3.76 -8.08
C ALA A 63 -1.35 -3.16 -9.08
N ALA A 64 -1.82 -2.69 -10.24
CA ALA A 64 -0.97 -2.02 -11.22
C ALA A 64 -0.37 -0.72 -10.65
N MET A 65 -1.15 0.08 -9.94
CA MET A 65 -0.66 1.30 -9.28
C MET A 65 0.45 1.02 -8.26
N TRP A 66 0.29 -0.01 -7.42
CA TRP A 66 1.32 -0.40 -6.46
C TRP A 66 2.57 -0.97 -7.12
N SER A 67 2.41 -1.76 -8.19
CA SER A 67 3.54 -2.26 -8.99
C SER A 67 4.34 -1.10 -9.61
N MET A 68 3.67 -0.13 -10.24
CA MET A 68 4.31 1.08 -10.76
C MET A 68 4.96 1.92 -9.65
N GLY A 69 4.34 1.98 -8.47
CA GLY A 69 4.89 2.64 -7.29
C GLY A 69 6.24 2.03 -6.86
N ILE A 70 6.39 0.70 -6.90
CA ILE A 70 7.67 0.03 -6.61
C ILE A 70 8.73 0.42 -7.65
N TYR A 71 8.39 0.46 -8.94
CA TYR A 71 9.33 0.92 -9.95
C TYR A 71 9.73 2.39 -9.75
N ALA A 72 8.78 3.25 -9.35
CA ALA A 72 9.05 4.64 -9.03
C ALA A 72 9.97 4.78 -7.81
N THR A 73 9.73 4.02 -6.73
CA THR A 73 10.61 4.05 -5.55
C THR A 73 12.01 3.55 -5.87
N MET A 74 12.12 2.48 -6.67
CA MET A 74 13.42 2.01 -7.17
C MET A 74 14.16 3.11 -7.95
N ALA A 75 13.48 3.80 -8.86
CA ALA A 75 14.06 4.90 -9.63
C ALA A 75 14.53 6.06 -8.72
N ILE A 76 13.72 6.44 -7.72
CA ILE A 76 14.09 7.48 -6.74
C ILE A 76 15.32 7.03 -5.93
N THR A 77 15.35 5.79 -5.45
CA THR A 77 16.51 5.29 -4.68
C THR A 77 17.78 5.22 -5.52
N ALA A 78 17.68 4.91 -6.82
CA ALA A 78 18.81 4.93 -7.74
C ALA A 78 19.31 6.34 -8.09
N PHE A 79 18.45 7.36 -7.95
CA PHE A 79 18.84 8.76 -8.13
C PHE A 79 19.50 9.36 -6.87
N VAL A 80 19.05 8.95 -5.68
CA VAL A 80 19.54 9.48 -4.39
C VAL A 80 20.75 8.71 -3.85
N GLY A 81 20.83 7.41 -4.14
CA GLY A 81 21.95 6.53 -3.77
C GLY A 81 23.14 6.68 -4.70
#